data_AF-A0A2N3VRK7-F1
#
_entry.id   AF-A0A2N3VRK7-F1
#
_cell.length_a   1.000
_cell.length_b   1.000
_cell.length_c   1.000
_cell.angle_alpha   90.00
_cell.angle_beta   90.00
_cell.angle_gamma   90.00
#
_symmetry.space_group_name_H-M   'P 1'
#
loop_
_entity.id
_entity.type
_entity.pdbx_description
1 polymer ?
#
loop_
_entity_poly.entity_id
_entity_poly.type
_entity_poly.pdbx_seq_one_letter_code
_entity_poly.pdbx_strand_id
1 'polypeptide(L)'
;MSTDVSGMIECRPGARLWGPDDEDSVWEAAIDLFLLNRGNAYDGLACLFGIRNSYGFRPLAEDRGFPVDASDGLRGEFAGYGGPHDVHGTTWLTWAELDTTDWQETNSSGTRTRASAAGDDTDWARLERHAHPQRSPRSRERTPCRLVPLTRG
;
A
#
# COMPACT_ATOMS: atom_id res chain seq x y z
N MET A 1 -13.54 -18.85 -1.84
CA MET A 1 -13.44 -17.86 -2.94
C MET A 1 -12.13 -17.11 -2.80
N SER A 2 -11.35 -16.96 -3.87
CA SER A 2 -10.19 -16.05 -3.91
C SER A 2 -10.68 -14.64 -4.28
N THR A 3 -10.07 -13.59 -3.75
CA THR A 3 -10.32 -12.21 -4.19
C THR A 3 -9.09 -11.87 -4.97
N ASP A 4 -9.29 -11.47 -6.21
CA ASP A 4 -8.18 -11.11 -7.06
C ASP A 4 -7.71 -9.71 -6.66
N VAL A 5 -6.47 -9.64 -6.15
CA VAL A 5 -5.85 -8.39 -5.71
C VAL A 5 -4.64 -8.11 -6.57
N SER A 6 -4.70 -7.00 -7.29
CA SER A 6 -3.62 -6.44 -8.11
C SER A 6 -3.23 -5.06 -7.57
N GLY A 7 -2.57 -4.26 -8.40
CA GLY A 7 -2.16 -2.90 -8.12
C GLY A 7 -0.65 -2.79 -7.96
N MET A 8 -0.18 -1.67 -7.44
CA MET A 8 1.25 -1.40 -7.40
C MET A 8 1.71 -0.50 -6.27
N ILE A 9 3.01 -0.59 -6.03
CA ILE A 9 3.79 0.52 -5.50
C ILE A 9 4.16 1.41 -6.69
N GLU A 10 3.83 2.68 -6.59
CA GLU A 10 4.37 3.72 -7.46
C GLU A 10 5.22 4.69 -6.65
N CYS A 11 6.22 5.28 -7.29
CA CYS A 11 7.19 6.16 -6.66
C CYS A 11 7.38 7.43 -7.48
N ARG A 12 7.80 8.50 -6.82
CA ARG A 12 7.96 9.83 -7.42
C ARG A 12 9.45 10.23 -7.43
N PRO A 13 10.29 9.65 -8.30
CA PRO A 13 11.74 9.82 -8.24
C PRO A 13 12.19 11.27 -8.40
N GLY A 14 11.48 12.04 -9.24
CA GLY A 14 11.76 13.44 -9.47
C GLY A 14 11.67 14.33 -8.24
N ALA A 15 10.86 13.95 -7.23
CA ALA A 15 10.64 14.76 -6.05
C ALA A 15 11.93 15.04 -5.26
N ARG A 16 12.95 14.20 -5.41
CA ARG A 16 14.27 14.39 -4.80
C ARG A 16 15.14 15.40 -5.56
N LEU A 17 14.95 15.48 -6.88
CA LEU A 17 15.77 16.32 -7.77
C LEU A 17 15.17 17.72 -7.90
N TRP A 18 13.86 17.81 -8.03
CA TRP A 18 13.14 19.04 -8.39
C TRP A 18 12.17 19.51 -7.30
N GLY A 19 11.86 18.66 -6.33
CA GLY A 19 10.93 18.93 -5.24
C GLY A 19 9.56 18.28 -5.46
N PRO A 20 8.79 18.03 -4.39
CA PRO A 20 7.54 17.28 -4.49
C PRO A 20 6.41 18.03 -5.20
N ASP A 21 6.50 19.33 -5.42
CA ASP A 21 5.45 20.10 -6.11
C ASP A 21 5.83 20.43 -7.57
N ASP A 22 6.99 19.94 -8.02
CA ASP A 22 7.47 20.16 -9.38
C ASP A 22 6.69 19.30 -10.40
N GLU A 23 6.42 19.89 -11.57
CA GLU A 23 5.64 19.25 -12.64
C GLU A 23 6.34 18.01 -13.23
N ASP A 24 7.67 18.00 -13.27
CA ASP A 24 8.47 16.88 -13.76
C ASP A 24 8.63 15.79 -12.69
N SER A 25 8.26 16.08 -11.45
CA SER A 25 8.11 15.06 -10.43
C SER A 25 6.80 14.33 -10.67
N VAL A 26 6.78 13.31 -11.53
CA VAL A 26 5.60 12.47 -11.77
C VAL A 26 5.68 11.15 -11.02
N TRP A 27 4.52 10.55 -10.74
CA TRP A 27 4.44 9.19 -10.21
C TRP A 27 4.75 8.19 -11.30
N GLU A 28 5.59 7.22 -10.96
CA GLU A 28 6.07 6.17 -11.85
C GLU A 28 5.79 4.79 -11.24
N ALA A 29 5.39 3.86 -12.11
CA ALA A 29 5.22 2.47 -11.75
C ALA A 29 6.54 1.85 -11.23
N ALA A 30 6.52 1.21 -10.07
CA ALA A 30 7.73 0.65 -9.47
C ALA A 30 7.65 -0.87 -9.22
N ILE A 31 6.66 -1.33 -8.44
CA ILE A 31 6.55 -2.74 -8.03
C ILE A 31 5.10 -3.19 -8.12
N ASP A 32 4.85 -4.27 -8.85
CA ASP A 32 3.55 -4.95 -8.87
C ASP A 32 3.23 -5.56 -7.48
N LEU A 33 2.05 -5.27 -6.93
CA LEU A 33 1.61 -5.77 -5.63
C LEU A 33 1.48 -7.29 -5.58
N PHE A 34 1.29 -7.96 -6.73
CA PHE A 34 1.34 -9.42 -6.81
C PHE A 34 2.65 -9.98 -6.23
N LEU A 35 3.77 -9.25 -6.39
CA LEU A 35 5.06 -9.64 -5.85
C LEU A 35 5.11 -9.59 -4.32
N LEU A 36 4.27 -8.77 -3.69
CA LEU A 36 4.14 -8.71 -2.23
C LEU A 36 3.11 -9.72 -1.70
N ASN A 37 2.11 -10.07 -2.50
CA ASN A 37 1.02 -10.97 -2.10
C ASN A 37 1.34 -12.46 -2.34
N ARG A 38 2.62 -12.85 -2.39
CA ARG A 38 3.03 -14.24 -2.57
C ARG A 38 2.44 -15.12 -1.48
N GLY A 39 1.81 -16.23 -1.90
CA GLY A 39 1.19 -17.18 -0.98
C GLY A 39 -0.11 -16.70 -0.34
N ASN A 40 -0.81 -15.72 -0.93
CA ASN A 40 -2.08 -15.19 -0.40
C ASN A 40 -1.90 -14.49 0.95
N ALA A 41 -0.87 -13.65 1.07
CA ALA A 41 -0.57 -12.85 2.27
C ALA A 41 -1.59 -11.70 2.47
N TYR A 42 -2.88 -12.02 2.47
CA TYR A 42 -4.00 -11.10 2.66
C TYR A 42 -4.01 -10.43 4.03
N ASP A 43 -3.30 -10.98 5.02
CA ASP A 43 -3.25 -10.43 6.37
C ASP A 43 -2.65 -9.01 6.39
N GLY A 44 -1.67 -8.74 5.53
CA GLY A 44 -1.12 -7.38 5.32
C GLY A 44 -2.14 -6.44 4.66
N LEU A 45 -2.86 -6.93 3.65
CA LEU A 45 -3.91 -6.16 2.97
C LEU A 45 -5.10 -5.87 3.91
N ALA A 46 -5.46 -6.82 4.76
CA ALA A 46 -6.51 -6.70 5.76
C ALA A 46 -6.17 -5.64 6.81
N CYS A 47 -4.95 -5.67 7.34
CA CYS A 47 -4.56 -4.70 8.36
C CYS A 47 -4.41 -3.31 7.74
N LEU A 48 -3.73 -3.15 6.60
CA LEU A 48 -3.45 -1.82 6.05
C LEU A 48 -4.67 -1.17 5.38
N PHE A 49 -5.42 -1.94 4.59
CA PHE A 49 -6.47 -1.43 3.69
C PHE A 49 -7.87 -1.95 4.00
N GLY A 50 -8.03 -2.86 4.96
CA GLY A 50 -9.34 -3.44 5.26
C GLY A 50 -9.80 -4.50 4.25
N ILE A 51 -8.96 -4.88 3.29
CA ILE A 51 -9.29 -5.87 2.26
C ILE A 51 -9.35 -7.26 2.90
N ARG A 52 -10.49 -7.96 2.79
CA ARG A 52 -10.71 -9.28 3.42
C ARG A 52 -10.45 -9.28 4.92
N ASN A 53 -10.82 -8.21 5.59
CA ASN A 53 -10.50 -7.99 6.98
C ASN A 53 -11.41 -8.75 7.96
N SER A 54 -11.38 -10.07 7.89
CA SER A 54 -12.05 -10.96 8.85
C SER A 54 -11.51 -10.83 10.28
N TYR A 55 -10.29 -10.30 10.43
CA TYR A 55 -9.68 -10.05 11.73
C TYR A 55 -10.21 -8.78 12.41
N GLY A 56 -10.90 -7.88 11.69
CA GLY A 56 -11.47 -6.67 12.27
C GLY A 56 -10.43 -5.60 12.65
N PHE A 57 -9.38 -5.44 11.84
CA PHE A 57 -8.50 -4.27 11.95
C PHE A 57 -9.25 -2.99 11.56
N ARG A 58 -8.88 -1.85 12.14
CA ARG A 58 -9.27 -0.57 11.54
C ARG A 58 -8.33 -0.32 10.34
N PRO A 59 -8.83 -0.08 9.11
CA PRO A 59 -7.94 0.26 8.00
C PRO A 59 -7.21 1.59 8.26
N LEU A 60 -5.99 1.75 7.74
CA LEU A 60 -5.23 3.01 7.83
C LEU A 60 -5.73 4.04 6.81
N ALA A 61 -6.14 3.55 5.66
CA ALA A 61 -6.63 4.33 4.54
C ALA A 61 -7.82 3.61 3.92
N GLU A 62 -9.03 4.04 4.27
CA GLU A 62 -10.28 3.54 3.70
C GLU A 62 -10.88 4.58 2.76
N ASP A 63 -11.45 4.12 1.65
CA ASP A 63 -12.30 4.91 0.74
C ASP A 63 -11.72 6.24 0.26
N ARG A 64 -10.40 6.31 0.06
CA ARG A 64 -9.74 7.49 -0.52
C ARG A 64 -9.99 7.64 -2.02
N GLY A 65 -10.52 6.61 -2.66
CA GLY A 65 -10.68 6.54 -4.11
C GLY A 65 -9.38 6.20 -4.83
N PHE A 66 -9.47 6.14 -6.16
CA PHE A 66 -8.32 5.98 -7.04
C PHE A 66 -7.51 7.29 -7.09
N PRO A 67 -6.17 7.25 -7.02
CA PRO A 67 -5.37 8.47 -7.04
C PRO A 67 -5.54 9.26 -8.35
N VAL A 68 -5.83 10.55 -8.25
CA VAL A 68 -6.02 11.42 -9.42
C VAL A 68 -4.73 11.59 -10.24
N ASP A 69 -3.60 11.59 -9.54
CA ASP A 69 -2.23 11.73 -10.06
C ASP A 69 -1.53 10.36 -10.20
N ALA A 70 -2.29 9.27 -10.33
CA ALA A 70 -1.75 7.93 -10.58
C ALA A 70 -0.72 7.93 -11.73
N SER A 71 0.29 7.08 -11.64
CA SER A 71 1.19 6.82 -12.77
C SER A 71 0.42 6.24 -13.96
N ASP A 72 0.95 6.42 -15.16
CA ASP A 72 0.33 5.84 -16.37
C ASP A 72 0.29 4.31 -16.32
N GLY A 73 1.28 3.68 -15.66
CA GLY A 73 1.26 2.24 -15.39
C GLY A 73 0.06 1.84 -14.53
N LEU A 74 -0.20 2.56 -13.44
CA LEU A 74 -1.34 2.30 -12.56
C LEU A 74 -2.68 2.54 -13.26
N ARG A 75 -2.79 3.60 -14.06
CA ARG A 75 -3.98 3.85 -14.87
C ARG A 75 -4.23 2.72 -15.87
N GLY A 76 -3.17 2.24 -16.52
CA GLY A 76 -3.23 1.12 -17.45
C GLY A 76 -3.69 -0.17 -16.78
N GLU A 77 -3.14 -0.49 -15.61
CA GLU A 77 -3.54 -1.66 -14.83
C GLU A 77 -4.98 -1.54 -14.34
N PHE A 78 -5.36 -0.40 -13.77
CA PHE A 78 -6.74 -0.13 -13.34
C PHE A 78 -7.75 -0.31 -14.48
N ALA A 79 -7.46 0.24 -15.66
CA ALA A 79 -8.31 0.07 -16.84
C ALA A 79 -8.36 -1.39 -17.30
N GLY A 80 -7.21 -2.10 -17.31
CA GLY A 80 -7.13 -3.52 -17.65
C GLY A 80 -7.88 -4.42 -16.67
N TYR A 81 -8.00 -4.00 -15.42
CA TYR A 81 -8.77 -4.66 -14.36
C TYR A 81 -10.28 -4.37 -14.43
N GLY A 82 -10.73 -3.58 -15.42
CA GLY A 82 -12.13 -3.21 -15.67
C GLY A 82 -12.53 -1.83 -15.15
N GLY A 83 -11.59 -1.08 -14.57
CA GLY A 83 -11.77 0.30 -14.16
C GLY A 83 -12.82 0.48 -13.06
N PRO A 84 -13.47 1.65 -12.95
CA PRO A 84 -14.37 1.98 -11.84
C PRO A 84 -15.58 1.06 -11.69
N HIS A 85 -15.94 0.32 -12.74
CA HIS A 85 -17.07 -0.60 -12.73
C HIS A 85 -16.74 -1.93 -12.03
N ASP A 86 -15.51 -2.42 -12.18
CA ASP A 86 -15.08 -3.75 -11.72
C ASP A 86 -14.14 -3.69 -10.51
N VAL A 87 -13.51 -2.53 -10.26
CA VAL A 87 -12.60 -2.32 -9.13
C VAL A 87 -13.36 -1.68 -7.98
N HIS A 88 -13.31 -2.32 -6.81
CA HIS A 88 -13.97 -1.84 -5.60
C HIS A 88 -12.97 -1.44 -4.53
N GLY A 89 -13.40 -0.59 -3.59
CA GLY A 89 -12.61 -0.22 -2.41
C GLY A 89 -11.30 0.49 -2.73
N THR A 90 -11.23 1.23 -3.85
CA THR A 90 -10.02 1.95 -4.25
C THR A 90 -9.55 2.89 -3.14
N THR A 91 -8.28 2.73 -2.76
CA THR A 91 -7.64 3.48 -1.69
C THR A 91 -6.12 3.41 -1.90
N TRP A 92 -5.37 4.15 -1.10
CA TRP A 92 -3.91 4.19 -1.20
C TRP A 92 -3.26 4.67 0.09
N LEU A 93 -2.01 4.26 0.29
CA LEU A 93 -1.22 4.58 1.49
C LEU A 93 0.22 4.95 1.11
N THR A 94 0.73 6.06 1.63
CA THR A 94 2.09 6.53 1.36
C THR A 94 3.14 5.89 2.26
N TRP A 95 4.41 5.92 1.85
CA TRP A 95 5.51 5.57 2.75
C TRP A 95 5.53 6.46 4.00
N ALA A 96 5.23 7.76 3.88
CA ALA A 96 5.22 8.64 5.04
C ALA A 96 4.19 8.20 6.09
N GLU A 97 3.01 7.76 5.66
CA GLU A 97 1.97 7.24 6.56
C GLU A 97 2.38 5.89 7.17
N LEU A 98 2.98 5.00 6.37
CA LEU A 98 3.50 3.73 6.87
C LEU A 98 4.62 3.88 7.89
N ASP A 99 5.52 4.84 7.68
CA ASP A 99 6.62 5.17 8.60
C ASP A 99 6.10 5.63 9.97
N THR A 100 4.90 6.22 10.02
CA THR A 100 4.26 6.72 11.25
C THR A 100 3.21 5.77 11.83
N THR A 101 2.97 4.64 11.17
CA THR A 101 1.95 3.68 11.59
C THR A 101 2.31 3.02 12.91
N ASP A 102 1.34 2.92 13.82
CA ASP A 102 1.48 2.09 15.01
C ASP A 102 1.30 0.61 14.65
N TRP A 103 2.43 -0.06 14.44
CA TRP A 103 2.46 -1.48 14.12
C TRP A 103 2.05 -2.40 15.28
N GLN A 104 1.95 -1.87 16.50
CA GLN A 104 1.47 -2.60 17.67
C GLN A 104 -0.03 -2.43 17.90
N GLU A 105 -0.71 -1.58 17.12
CA GLU A 105 -2.16 -1.49 17.14
C GLU A 105 -2.78 -2.86 16.87
N THR A 106 -3.70 -3.27 17.75
CA THR A 106 -4.39 -4.54 17.64
C THR A 106 -5.67 -4.42 16.83
N ASN A 107 -6.11 -5.55 16.28
CA ASN A 107 -7.46 -5.71 15.78
C ASN A 107 -8.53 -5.53 16.87
N SER A 108 -9.81 -5.55 16.48
CA SER A 108 -10.95 -5.31 17.38
C SER A 108 -11.03 -6.28 18.57
N SER A 109 -10.51 -7.51 18.46
CA SER A 109 -10.45 -8.48 19.55
C SER A 109 -9.26 -8.30 20.49
N GLY A 110 -8.27 -7.46 20.14
CA GLY A 110 -7.06 -7.27 20.93
C GLY A 110 -6.04 -8.42 20.82
N THR A 111 -6.27 -9.39 19.94
CA THR A 111 -5.47 -10.64 19.90
C THR A 111 -4.40 -10.65 18.83
N ARG A 112 -4.45 -9.73 17.86
CA ARG A 112 -3.51 -9.69 16.73
C ARG A 112 -3.05 -8.26 16.45
N THR A 113 -1.73 -8.03 16.44
CA THR A 113 -1.14 -6.74 16.06
C THR A 113 -0.93 -6.63 14.56
N ARG A 114 -0.82 -5.41 14.02
CA ARG A 114 -0.48 -5.21 12.59
C ARG A 114 0.84 -5.85 12.23
N ALA A 115 1.86 -5.76 13.07
CA ALA A 115 3.16 -6.41 12.85
C ALA A 115 3.00 -7.93 12.68
N SER A 116 2.20 -8.57 13.54
CA SER A 116 1.93 -10.01 13.43
C SER A 116 1.05 -10.38 12.21
N ALA A 117 0.26 -9.43 11.70
CA ALA A 117 -0.51 -9.60 10.47
C ALA A 117 0.36 -9.43 9.22
N ALA A 118 1.34 -8.53 9.25
CA ALA A 118 2.36 -8.45 8.20
C ALA A 118 3.15 -9.76 8.13
N GLY A 119 3.51 -10.36 9.26
CA GLY A 119 4.11 -11.70 9.34
C GLY A 119 5.57 -11.73 8.88
N ASP A 120 6.47 -12.24 9.73
CA ASP A 120 7.93 -12.05 9.60
C ASP A 120 8.54 -12.55 8.28
N ASP A 121 7.95 -13.58 7.70
CA ASP A 121 8.38 -14.27 6.48
C ASP A 121 7.68 -13.76 5.20
N THR A 122 6.78 -12.79 5.31
CA THR A 122 6.14 -12.21 4.12
C THR A 122 6.93 -11.03 3.58
N ASP A 123 6.67 -10.68 2.32
CA ASP A 123 7.20 -9.46 1.75
C ASP A 123 6.55 -8.20 2.36
N TRP A 124 5.41 -8.32 3.06
CA TRP A 124 4.82 -7.23 3.86
C TRP A 124 5.64 -6.90 5.10
N ALA A 125 6.30 -7.88 5.75
CA ALA A 125 7.22 -7.57 6.83
C ALA A 125 8.48 -6.83 6.35
N ARG A 126 8.85 -6.92 5.07
CA ARG A 126 9.90 -6.04 4.53
C ARG A 126 9.44 -4.59 4.51
N LEU A 127 8.16 -4.33 4.25
CA LEU A 127 7.59 -2.98 4.30
C LEU A 127 7.50 -2.45 5.73
N GLU A 128 7.07 -3.27 6.69
CA GLU A 128 7.11 -2.93 8.11
C GLU A 128 8.54 -2.56 8.55
N ARG A 129 9.52 -3.42 8.25
CA ARG A 129 10.93 -3.16 8.59
C ARG A 129 11.50 -1.94 7.86
N HIS A 130 11.04 -1.68 6.64
CA HIS A 130 11.39 -0.48 5.88
C HIS A 130 10.85 0.78 6.55
N ALA A 131 9.65 0.70 7.13
CA ALA A 131 8.93 1.79 7.77
C ALA A 131 9.40 2.08 9.22
N HIS A 132 10.10 1.14 9.87
CA HIS A 132 10.44 1.26 11.28
C HIS A 132 11.40 2.45 11.58
N PRO A 133 10.98 3.44 12.41
CA PRO A 133 11.71 4.71 12.58
C PRO A 133 13.12 4.58 13.16
N GLN A 134 13.37 3.55 13.98
CA GLN A 134 14.70 3.28 14.55
C GLN A 134 15.72 2.67 13.55
N ARG A 135 15.28 2.23 12.36
CA ARG A 135 16.15 1.57 11.36
C ARG A 135 16.44 2.43 10.13
N SER A 136 15.82 3.61 9.99
CA SER A 136 16.05 4.49 8.85
C SER A 136 16.09 5.97 9.25
N PRO A 137 17.25 6.50 9.67
CA PRO A 137 17.41 7.92 10.02
C PRO A 137 17.20 8.88 8.84
N ARG A 138 16.99 8.37 7.61
CA ARG A 138 16.78 9.13 6.38
C ARG A 138 15.36 9.05 5.81
N SER A 139 14.34 8.72 6.61
CA SER A 139 12.96 8.61 6.11
C SER A 139 12.50 9.85 5.33
N ARG A 140 12.95 11.04 5.73
CA ARG A 140 12.65 12.33 5.06
C ARG A 140 13.39 12.57 3.73
N GLU A 141 14.46 11.83 3.41
CA GLU A 141 15.19 11.91 2.13
C GLU A 141 14.72 10.84 1.12
N ARG A 142 13.69 10.07 1.47
CA ARG A 142 13.22 8.97 0.64
C ARG A 142 12.41 9.49 -0.54
N THR A 143 12.59 8.83 -1.67
CA THR A 143 11.68 8.96 -2.80
C THR A 143 10.26 8.69 -2.30
N PRO A 144 9.32 9.62 -2.48
CA PRO A 144 7.93 9.38 -2.12
C PRO A 144 7.43 8.15 -2.87
N CYS A 145 6.85 7.18 -2.16
CA CYS A 145 6.14 6.08 -2.76
C CYS A 145 4.76 5.92 -2.12
N ARG A 146 3.84 5.30 -2.83
CA ARG A 146 2.55 4.86 -2.29
C ARG A 146 2.15 3.50 -2.82
N LEU A 147 1.41 2.77 -2.01
CA LEU A 147 0.78 1.50 -2.34
C LEU A 147 -0.66 1.74 -2.76
N VAL A 148 -1.08 1.14 -3.87
CA VAL A 148 -2.44 1.25 -4.40
C VAL A 148 -2.97 -0.15 -4.72
N PRO A 149 -3.73 -0.80 -3.80
CA PRO A 149 -4.37 -2.08 -4.09
C PRO A 149 -5.56 -1.91 -5.04
N LEU A 150 -5.69 -2.86 -5.97
CA LEU A 150 -6.84 -2.99 -6.87
C LEU A 150 -7.56 -4.31 -6.58
N THR A 151 -8.79 -4.22 -6.07
CA THR A 151 -9.60 -5.39 -5.69
C THR A 151 -10.76 -5.60 -6.66
N ARG A 152 -10.85 -6.79 -7.25
CA ARG A 152 -12.01 -7.19 -8.06
C ARG A 152 -13.06 -7.91 -7.21
N GLY A 153 -14.33 -7.58 -7.46
CA GLY A 153 -15.51 -8.20 -6.84
C GLY A 153 -15.84 -9.59 -7.38
#